data_AF-R4WVY0-F1
#
_entry.id   AF-R4WVY0-F1
#
_cell.length_a   1.000
_cell.length_b   1.000
_cell.length_c   1.000
_cell.angle_alpha   90.00
_cell.angle_beta   90.00
_cell.angle_gamma   90.00
#
_symmetry.space_group_name_H-M   'P 1'
#
loop_
_entity.id
_entity.type
_entity.pdbx_description
1 polymer ?
#
loop_
_entity_poly.entity_id
_entity_poly.type
_entity_poly.pdbx_seq_one_letter_code
_entity_poly.pdbx_strand_id
1 'polypeptide(L)'
;MLFGSVFQPPDPFFAQRIEDNPLAVDYIWQKVCDDEVAPKGAAWDELVANPDRHAQNLLFDGGKWWLFDHNLALQPLAKLYTKVEQQSAQQAIVEHVARVNQLLAELCRRNRNSRETLTEAEQMTRHSKRLALLAHAMRRWEVDVKIAPTITMAALIVDLIALRLQPLALYLAKRLEIPSQDSLWSSP
;
A
#
# COMPACT_ATOMS: atom_id res chain seq x y z
N MET A 1 -3.17 0.73 -11.16
CA MET A 1 -3.75 1.16 -9.88
C MET A 1 -5.07 1.85 -10.20
N LEU A 2 -6.20 1.29 -9.79
CA LEU A 2 -7.51 1.86 -10.09
C LEU A 2 -7.95 2.72 -8.90
N PHE A 3 -7.87 4.04 -9.04
CA PHE A 3 -8.53 4.98 -8.13
C PHE A 3 -9.92 5.27 -8.73
N GLY A 4 -10.98 4.98 -7.97
CA GLY A 4 -12.37 5.24 -8.41
C GLY A 4 -12.97 4.21 -9.38
N SER A 5 -12.45 2.98 -9.48
CA SER A 5 -13.15 1.94 -10.23
C SER A 5 -14.46 1.58 -9.52
N VAL A 6 -15.55 1.61 -10.28
CA VAL A 6 -16.83 0.95 -9.98
C VAL A 6 -16.53 -0.39 -9.31
N PHE A 7 -17.17 -0.68 -8.18
CA PHE A 7 -17.06 -1.95 -7.46
C PHE A 7 -17.06 -3.09 -8.48
N GLN A 8 -15.89 -3.69 -8.73
CA GLN A 8 -15.82 -4.92 -9.49
C GLN A 8 -16.06 -6.00 -8.46
N PRO A 9 -17.18 -6.76 -8.55
CA PRO A 9 -17.38 -7.88 -7.66
C PRO A 9 -16.16 -8.82 -7.80
N PRO A 10 -15.73 -9.46 -6.71
CA PRO A 10 -14.67 -10.47 -6.79
C PRO A 10 -15.03 -11.46 -7.90
N ASP A 11 -14.03 -11.90 -8.66
CA ASP A 11 -14.23 -12.83 -9.79
C ASP A 11 -15.18 -13.94 -9.35
N PRO A 12 -16.37 -14.08 -9.98
CA PRO A 12 -17.39 -15.05 -9.56
C PRO A 12 -16.82 -16.46 -9.42
N PHE A 13 -15.83 -16.81 -10.25
CA PHE A 13 -15.15 -18.10 -10.21
C PHE A 13 -14.33 -18.30 -8.93
N PHE A 14 -13.63 -17.26 -8.47
CA PHE A 14 -12.87 -17.32 -7.22
C PHE A 14 -13.76 -17.10 -6.00
N ALA A 15 -14.73 -16.18 -6.06
CA ALA A 15 -15.66 -15.89 -4.98
C ALA A 15 -16.46 -17.13 -4.56
N GLN A 16 -17.05 -17.86 -5.52
CA GLN A 16 -17.77 -19.12 -5.23
C GLN A 16 -16.85 -20.21 -4.66
N ARG A 17 -15.57 -20.23 -5.04
CA ARG A 17 -14.63 -21.25 -4.56
C ARG A 17 -14.03 -20.90 -3.19
N ILE A 18 -13.94 -19.63 -2.83
CA ILE A 18 -13.37 -19.19 -1.55
C ILE A 18 -14.32 -19.47 -0.38
N GLU A 19 -15.64 -19.23 -0.54
CA GLU A 19 -16.62 -19.43 0.54
C GLU A 19 -16.67 -20.88 1.03
N ASP A 20 -16.42 -21.85 0.14
CA ASP A 20 -16.55 -23.28 0.45
C ASP A 20 -15.20 -24.05 0.50
N ASN A 21 -14.06 -23.41 0.21
CA ASN A 21 -12.79 -24.14 0.07
C ASN A 21 -11.53 -23.36 0.50
N PRO A 22 -10.94 -23.68 1.67
CA PRO A 22 -9.65 -23.13 2.11
C PRO A 22 -8.49 -23.36 1.12
N LEU A 23 -8.54 -24.42 0.30
CA LEU A 23 -7.53 -24.67 -0.73
C LEU A 23 -7.60 -23.65 -1.87
N ALA A 24 -8.76 -23.04 -2.12
CA ALA A 24 -8.89 -21.99 -3.13
C ALA A 24 -8.18 -20.71 -2.70
N VAL A 25 -8.26 -20.36 -1.40
CA VAL A 25 -7.52 -19.22 -0.84
C VAL A 25 -6.02 -19.42 -0.94
N ASP A 26 -5.51 -20.60 -0.57
CA ASP A 26 -4.08 -20.88 -0.65
C ASP A 26 -3.59 -20.91 -2.11
N TYR A 27 -4.40 -21.42 -3.05
CA TYR A 27 -4.10 -21.38 -4.48
C TYR A 27 -3.98 -19.96 -5.01
N ILE A 28 -4.91 -19.05 -4.66
CA ILE A 28 -4.84 -17.64 -5.05
C ILE A 28 -3.55 -17.03 -4.55
N TRP A 29 -3.23 -17.21 -3.27
CA TRP A 29 -2.00 -16.67 -2.71
C TRP A 29 -0.74 -17.24 -3.37
N GLN A 30 -0.73 -18.54 -3.66
CA GLN A 30 0.36 -19.15 -4.40
C GLN A 30 0.54 -18.49 -5.77
N LYS A 31 -0.54 -18.33 -6.53
CA LYS A 31 -0.48 -17.71 -7.86
C LYS A 31 -0.09 -16.25 -7.83
N VAL A 32 -0.54 -15.50 -6.84
CA VAL A 32 -0.16 -14.10 -6.66
C VAL A 32 1.31 -13.98 -6.26
N CYS A 33 1.78 -14.79 -5.30
CA CYS A 33 3.17 -14.77 -4.85
C CYS A 33 4.18 -15.24 -5.90
N ASP A 34 3.74 -16.03 -6.90
CA ASP A 34 4.56 -16.42 -8.05
C ASP A 34 4.58 -15.34 -9.16
N ASP A 35 3.78 -14.26 -9.02
CA ASP A 35 3.67 -13.16 -9.98
C ASP A 35 4.43 -11.90 -9.52
N GLU A 36 4.91 -11.09 -10.46
CA GLU A 36 5.64 -9.84 -10.17
C GLU A 36 4.78 -8.78 -9.43
N VAL A 37 3.45 -8.93 -9.41
CA VAL A 37 2.57 -8.03 -8.67
C VAL A 37 2.79 -8.14 -7.17
N ALA A 38 3.20 -9.29 -6.64
CA ALA A 38 3.25 -9.51 -5.21
C ALA A 38 4.26 -8.62 -4.48
N PRO A 39 5.55 -8.53 -4.87
CA PRO A 39 6.49 -7.62 -4.22
C PRO A 39 6.07 -6.15 -4.39
N LYS A 40 5.55 -5.76 -5.57
CA LYS A 40 5.02 -4.41 -5.84
C LYS A 40 3.85 -4.09 -4.91
N GLY A 41 2.92 -5.04 -4.76
CA GLY A 41 1.74 -4.94 -3.94
C GLY A 41 2.06 -4.91 -2.45
N ALA A 42 3.03 -5.70 -1.99
CA ALA A 42 3.46 -5.70 -0.60
C ALA A 42 4.09 -4.35 -0.21
N ALA A 43 4.92 -3.77 -1.08
CA ALA A 43 5.47 -2.44 -0.88
C ALA A 43 4.35 -1.38 -0.87
N TRP A 44 3.37 -1.50 -1.76
CA TRP A 44 2.22 -0.62 -1.80
C TRP A 44 1.36 -0.72 -0.53
N ASP A 45 0.97 -1.92 -0.10
CA ASP A 45 0.14 -2.13 1.09
C ASP A 45 0.83 -1.59 2.35
N GLU A 46 2.17 -1.62 2.42
CA GLU A 46 2.93 -0.96 3.49
C GLU A 46 2.85 0.56 3.38
N LEU A 47 3.07 1.10 2.18
CA LEU A 47 3.04 2.53 1.89
C LEU A 47 1.70 3.14 2.26
N VAL A 48 0.59 2.45 1.97
CA VAL A 48 -0.75 2.93 2.28
C VAL A 48 -1.27 2.44 3.63
N ALA A 49 -0.48 1.69 4.40
CA ALA A 49 -0.92 1.00 5.62
C ALA A 49 -2.27 0.31 5.45
N ASN A 50 -2.41 -0.54 4.43
CA ASN A 50 -3.63 -1.26 4.18
C ASN A 50 -3.81 -2.39 5.22
N PRO A 51 -4.81 -2.33 6.12
CA PRO A 51 -5.02 -3.35 7.13
C PRO A 51 -5.81 -4.56 6.61
N ASP A 52 -6.38 -4.46 5.40
CA ASP A 52 -7.45 -5.34 4.91
C ASP A 52 -7.08 -6.05 3.61
N ARG A 53 -5.78 -6.36 3.43
CA ARG A 53 -5.38 -7.20 2.29
C ARG A 53 -5.76 -8.66 2.57
N HIS A 54 -6.64 -9.22 1.75
CA HIS A 54 -7.00 -10.64 1.76
C HIS A 54 -7.25 -11.18 0.35
N ALA A 55 -7.38 -12.50 0.19
CA ALA A 55 -7.50 -13.14 -1.13
C ALA A 55 -8.70 -12.64 -1.96
N GLN A 56 -9.80 -12.25 -1.32
CA GLN A 56 -10.95 -11.69 -2.04
C GLN A 56 -10.70 -10.28 -2.59
N ASN A 57 -9.65 -9.59 -2.14
CA ASN A 57 -9.23 -8.26 -2.64
C ASN A 57 -8.20 -8.37 -3.77
N LEU A 58 -8.13 -9.56 -4.39
CA LEU A 58 -7.24 -9.90 -5.50
C LEU A 58 -8.10 -10.38 -6.67
N LEU A 59 -7.91 -9.78 -7.84
CA LEU A 59 -8.64 -10.10 -9.06
C LEU A 59 -7.66 -10.50 -10.15
N PHE A 60 -7.92 -11.58 -10.87
CA PHE A 60 -7.17 -11.96 -12.06
C PHE A 60 -8.00 -11.68 -13.31
N ASP A 61 -7.48 -10.88 -14.24
CA ASP A 61 -8.21 -10.50 -15.46
C ASP A 61 -7.93 -11.42 -16.67
N GLY A 62 -7.21 -12.52 -16.47
CA GLY A 62 -6.75 -13.42 -17.53
C GLY A 62 -5.31 -13.17 -17.97
N GLY A 63 -4.72 -12.03 -17.63
CA GLY A 63 -3.31 -11.73 -17.92
C GLY A 63 -2.52 -11.23 -16.72
N LYS A 64 -3.15 -10.52 -15.79
CA LYS A 64 -2.49 -9.94 -14.62
C LYS A 64 -3.37 -9.98 -13.38
N TRP A 65 -2.69 -9.90 -12.25
CA TRP A 65 -3.31 -9.75 -10.95
C TRP A 65 -3.51 -8.26 -10.60
N TRP A 66 -4.66 -7.98 -10.01
CA TRP A 66 -5.05 -6.66 -9.55
C TRP A 66 -5.34 -6.69 -8.06
N LEU A 67 -4.72 -5.75 -7.35
CA LEU A 67 -5.03 -5.46 -5.96
C LEU A 67 -6.11 -4.39 -5.95
N PHE A 68 -7.31 -4.73 -5.51
CA PHE A 68 -8.43 -3.80 -5.42
C PHE A 68 -8.91 -3.67 -3.96
N ASP A 69 -9.99 -2.91 -3.78
CA ASP A 69 -10.59 -2.54 -2.50
C ASP A 69 -9.59 -1.98 -1.48
N HIS A 70 -9.20 -0.73 -1.71
CA HIS A 70 -8.29 0.00 -0.80
C HIS A 70 -9.06 0.94 0.13
N ASN A 71 -10.34 0.68 0.40
CA ASN A 71 -11.21 1.59 1.14
C ASN A 71 -10.76 1.79 2.60
N LEU A 72 -10.06 0.80 3.17
CA LEU A 72 -9.49 0.87 4.51
C LEU A 72 -8.01 1.27 4.52
N ALA A 73 -7.41 1.51 3.34
CA ALA A 73 -6.07 2.04 3.26
C ALA A 73 -6.04 3.49 3.76
N LEU A 74 -4.91 3.91 4.33
CA LEU A 74 -4.69 5.26 4.83
C LEU A 74 -5.76 5.71 5.86
N GLN A 75 -6.35 4.80 6.63
CA GLN A 75 -7.38 5.05 7.66
C GLN A 75 -7.10 6.22 8.64
N PRO A 76 -5.85 6.53 9.06
CA PRO A 76 -5.60 7.73 9.84
C PRO A 76 -5.98 9.00 9.09
N LEU A 77 -5.81 9.05 7.76
CA LEU A 77 -6.08 10.23 6.94
C LEU A 77 -7.56 10.63 7.01
N ALA A 78 -8.46 9.63 7.00
CA ALA A 78 -9.89 9.85 7.11
C ALA A 78 -10.30 10.50 8.43
N LYS A 79 -9.59 10.18 9.52
CA LYS A 79 -9.83 10.74 10.85
C LYS A 79 -9.08 12.07 11.07
N LEU A 80 -7.96 12.24 10.37
CA LEU A 80 -7.08 13.41 10.49
C LEU A 80 -7.52 14.62 9.66
N TYR A 81 -8.51 14.49 8.77
CA TYR A 81 -9.19 15.61 8.09
C TYR A 81 -9.60 16.76 9.01
N THR A 82 -9.75 16.50 10.31
CA THR A 82 -10.09 17.50 11.32
C THR A 82 -8.89 18.23 11.96
N LYS A 83 -7.63 17.80 11.73
CA LYS A 83 -6.44 18.24 12.51
C LYS A 83 -5.11 18.40 11.75
N VAL A 84 -5.06 18.26 10.42
CA VAL A 84 -3.78 18.21 9.64
C VAL A 84 -2.92 19.47 9.72
N GLU A 85 -3.45 20.61 10.18
CA GLU A 85 -2.66 21.84 10.36
C GLU A 85 -1.60 21.74 11.48
N GLN A 86 -1.61 20.67 12.29
CA GLN A 86 -0.66 20.45 13.38
C GLN A 86 0.49 19.52 12.94
N GLN A 87 1.74 19.94 13.19
CA GLN A 87 2.95 19.16 12.87
C GLN A 87 2.94 17.74 13.48
N SER A 88 2.32 17.57 14.66
CA SER A 88 2.12 16.29 15.32
C SER A 88 1.22 15.32 14.54
N ALA A 89 0.24 15.84 13.79
CA ALA A 89 -0.66 15.03 12.97
C ALA A 89 0.08 14.43 11.76
N GLN A 90 0.98 15.18 11.14
CA GLN A 90 1.80 14.69 10.02
C GLN A 90 2.74 13.56 10.46
N GLN A 91 3.39 13.70 11.62
CA GLN A 91 4.24 12.66 12.17
C GLN A 91 3.46 11.36 12.45
N ALA A 92 2.28 11.48 13.06
CA ALA A 92 1.41 10.33 13.32
C ALA A 92 0.97 9.59 12.03
N ILE A 93 0.83 10.31 10.90
CA ILE A 93 0.52 9.71 9.60
C ILE A 93 1.71 8.92 9.07
N VAL A 94 2.90 9.54 9.13
CA VAL A 94 4.13 8.94 8.61
C VAL A 94 4.42 7.65 9.37
N GLU A 95 4.32 7.68 10.70
CA GLU A 95 4.57 6.55 11.59
C GLU A 95 3.48 5.47 11.56
N HIS A 96 2.31 5.75 10.99
CA HIS A 96 1.22 4.78 10.96
C HIS A 96 1.51 3.64 9.98
N VAL A 97 1.63 2.45 10.53
CA VAL A 97 1.73 1.19 9.78
C VAL A 97 0.55 0.31 10.11
N ALA A 98 0.07 -0.47 9.13
CA ALA A 98 -0.92 -1.49 9.39
C ALA A 98 -0.37 -2.53 10.36
N ARG A 99 -1.23 -3.19 11.13
CA ARG A 99 -0.79 -4.26 12.04
C ARG A 99 -0.06 -5.37 11.29
N VAL A 100 -0.62 -5.77 10.15
CA VAL A 100 -0.10 -6.84 9.30
C VAL A 100 -0.05 -6.33 7.86
N ASN A 101 0.99 -6.76 7.14
CA ASN A 101 1.06 -6.68 5.69
C ASN A 101 0.88 -8.09 5.15
N GLN A 102 -0.37 -8.47 4.81
CA GLN A 102 -0.71 -9.86 4.51
C GLN A 102 0.06 -10.38 3.29
N LEU A 103 0.18 -9.56 2.24
CA LEU A 103 0.88 -9.96 1.02
C LEU A 103 2.38 -10.20 1.28
N LEU A 104 3.02 -9.37 2.09
CA LEU A 104 4.40 -9.60 2.54
C LEU A 104 4.52 -10.87 3.39
N ALA A 105 3.57 -11.10 4.30
CA ALA A 105 3.56 -12.31 5.13
C ALA A 105 3.43 -13.59 4.28
N GLU A 106 2.58 -13.60 3.25
CA GLU A 106 2.42 -14.74 2.35
C GLU A 106 3.65 -14.96 1.46
N LEU A 107 4.33 -13.89 1.02
CA LEU A 107 5.63 -13.96 0.31
C LEU A 107 6.70 -14.62 1.20
N CYS A 108 6.84 -14.15 2.44
CA CYS A 108 7.79 -14.71 3.41
C CYS A 108 7.47 -16.18 3.73
N ARG A 109 6.20 -16.50 4.02
CA ARG A 109 5.75 -17.86 4.34
C ARG A 109 6.08 -18.86 3.23
N ARG A 110 6.04 -18.42 1.98
CA ARG A 110 6.33 -19.26 0.80
C ARG A 110 7.79 -19.21 0.33
N ASN A 111 8.66 -18.44 1.00
CA ASN A 111 10.03 -18.18 0.57
C ASN A 111 10.09 -17.68 -0.90
N ARG A 112 9.19 -16.76 -1.25
CA ARG A 112 9.10 -16.16 -2.58
C ARG A 112 9.47 -14.70 -2.51
N ASN A 113 10.54 -14.30 -3.21
CA ASN A 113 10.90 -12.93 -3.61
C ASN A 113 10.64 -11.81 -2.58
N SER A 114 10.62 -12.10 -1.28
CA SER A 114 10.23 -11.14 -0.24
C SER A 114 11.22 -9.98 -0.15
N ARG A 115 12.48 -10.24 -0.53
CA ARG A 115 13.56 -9.24 -0.67
C ARG A 115 13.33 -8.28 -1.83
N GLU A 116 12.66 -8.70 -2.90
CA GLU A 116 12.34 -7.80 -4.03
C GLU A 116 11.39 -6.68 -3.61
N THR A 117 10.57 -6.90 -2.57
CA THR A 117 9.72 -5.86 -1.96
C THR A 117 10.52 -4.62 -1.52
N LEU A 118 11.77 -4.80 -1.05
CA LEU A 118 12.63 -3.65 -0.72
C LEU A 118 13.09 -2.90 -1.95
N THR A 119 13.46 -3.63 -3.00
CA THR A 119 13.82 -3.03 -4.28
C THR A 119 12.65 -2.23 -4.87
N GLU A 120 11.43 -2.75 -4.78
CA GLU A 120 10.22 -2.04 -5.18
C GLU A 120 10.00 -0.78 -4.36
N ALA A 121 10.19 -0.83 -3.04
CA ALA A 121 10.12 0.36 -2.19
C ALA A 121 11.14 1.44 -2.56
N GLU A 122 12.39 1.05 -2.82
CA GLU A 122 13.43 1.98 -3.28
C GLU A 122 13.08 2.62 -4.63
N GLN A 123 12.52 1.84 -5.56
CA GLN A 123 12.04 2.36 -6.84
C GLN A 123 10.91 3.37 -6.64
N MET A 124 9.93 3.06 -5.78
CA MET A 124 8.82 3.96 -5.45
C MET A 124 9.33 5.28 -4.83
N THR A 125 10.34 5.23 -3.97
CA THR A 125 10.94 6.43 -3.32
C THR A 125 11.48 7.43 -4.33
N ARG A 126 11.94 6.99 -5.51
CA ARG A 126 12.39 7.89 -6.60
C ARG A 126 11.29 8.83 -7.09
N HIS A 127 10.02 8.47 -6.87
CA HIS A 127 8.87 9.28 -7.25
C HIS A 127 8.42 10.29 -6.18
N SER A 128 8.96 10.23 -4.94
CA SER A 128 8.56 11.09 -3.82
C SER A 128 8.59 12.58 -4.16
N LYS A 129 9.71 13.08 -4.72
CA LYS A 129 9.84 14.49 -5.13
C LYS A 129 8.83 14.89 -6.19
N ARG A 130 8.55 14.01 -7.16
CA ARG A 130 7.58 14.27 -8.24
C ARG A 130 6.17 14.36 -7.68
N LEU A 131 5.81 13.49 -6.72
CA LEU A 131 4.51 13.53 -6.05
C LEU A 131 4.36 14.77 -5.17
N ALA A 132 5.39 15.16 -4.41
CA ALA A 132 5.36 16.39 -3.62
C ALA A 132 5.16 17.64 -4.50
N LEU A 133 5.85 17.71 -5.65
CA LEU A 133 5.65 18.79 -6.63
C LEU A 133 4.25 18.75 -7.25
N LEU A 134 3.73 17.56 -7.55
CA LEU A 134 2.36 17.40 -8.05
C LEU A 134 1.34 17.90 -7.02
N ALA A 135 1.45 17.50 -5.76
CA ALA A 135 0.57 17.98 -4.69
C ALA A 135 0.61 19.51 -4.55
N HIS A 136 1.81 20.11 -4.64
CA HIS A 136 1.96 21.56 -4.63
C HIS A 136 1.28 22.22 -5.84
N ALA A 137 1.43 21.65 -7.04
CA ALA A 137 0.78 22.16 -8.25
C ALA A 137 -0.74 22.02 -8.19
N MET A 138 -1.27 20.90 -7.70
CA MET A 138 -2.71 20.64 -7.56
C MET A 138 -3.42 21.69 -6.70
N ARG A 139 -2.76 22.14 -5.61
CA ARG A 139 -3.29 23.21 -4.73
C ARG A 139 -3.43 24.56 -5.43
N ARG A 140 -2.76 24.74 -6.58
CA ARG A 140 -2.75 25.98 -7.36
C ARG A 140 -3.62 25.89 -8.61
N TRP A 141 -4.26 24.75 -8.87
CA TRP A 141 -5.14 24.63 -10.02
C TRP A 141 -6.40 25.47 -9.84
N GLU A 142 -6.72 26.25 -10.85
CA GLU A 142 -8.00 26.93 -10.95
C GLU A 142 -9.03 25.92 -11.43
N VAL A 143 -9.94 25.55 -10.54
CA VAL A 143 -10.97 24.54 -10.78
C VAL A 143 -12.34 25.06 -10.34
N ASP A 144 -13.40 24.49 -10.90
CA ASP A 144 -14.78 24.81 -10.49
C ASP A 144 -14.96 24.59 -8.98
N VAL A 145 -15.70 25.49 -8.33
CA VAL A 145 -15.96 25.47 -6.88
C VAL A 145 -16.55 24.13 -6.42
N LYS A 146 -17.30 23.43 -7.27
CA LYS A 146 -17.89 22.12 -6.97
C LYS A 146 -16.84 21.02 -6.81
N ILE A 147 -15.70 21.11 -7.49
CA ILE A 147 -14.63 20.11 -7.46
C ILE A 147 -13.41 20.55 -6.67
N ALA A 148 -13.31 21.83 -6.30
CA ALA A 148 -12.22 22.39 -5.49
C ALA A 148 -11.96 21.61 -4.18
N PRO A 149 -12.98 21.17 -3.40
CA PRO A 149 -12.75 20.35 -2.21
C PRO A 149 -12.10 19.00 -2.56
N THR A 150 -12.55 18.35 -3.64
CA THR A 150 -12.00 17.07 -4.10
C THR A 150 -10.55 17.21 -4.56
N ILE A 151 -10.20 18.28 -5.27
CA ILE A 151 -8.82 18.53 -5.72
C ILE A 151 -7.91 18.84 -4.53
N THR A 152 -8.38 19.65 -3.58
CA THR A 152 -7.65 19.92 -2.33
C THR A 152 -7.36 18.63 -1.57
N MET A 153 -8.37 17.75 -1.50
CA MET A 153 -8.26 16.46 -0.85
C MET A 153 -7.25 15.55 -1.55
N ALA A 154 -7.36 15.43 -2.87
CA ALA A 154 -6.44 14.63 -3.66
C ALA A 154 -5.00 15.13 -3.52
N ALA A 155 -4.79 16.45 -3.51
CA ALA A 155 -3.47 17.05 -3.31
C ALA A 155 -2.88 16.68 -1.94
N LEU A 156 -3.70 16.72 -0.88
CA LEU A 156 -3.28 16.30 0.45
C LEU A 156 -2.89 14.82 0.48
N ILE A 157 -3.71 13.93 -0.09
CA ILE A 157 -3.40 12.49 -0.15
C ILE A 157 -2.09 12.24 -0.88
N VAL A 158 -1.88 12.90 -2.04
CA VAL A 158 -0.64 12.79 -2.82
C VAL A 158 0.58 13.25 -2.01
N ASP A 159 0.46 14.34 -1.26
CA ASP A 159 1.53 14.86 -0.41
C ASP A 159 1.90 13.89 0.73
N LEU A 160 0.88 13.29 1.36
CA LEU A 160 1.08 12.33 2.44
C LEU A 160 1.68 11.01 1.95
N ILE A 161 1.29 10.55 0.77
CA ILE A 161 1.96 9.43 0.09
C ILE A 161 3.44 9.78 -0.16
N ALA A 162 3.72 11.00 -0.65
CA ALA A 162 5.09 11.45 -0.89
C ALA A 162 5.95 11.45 0.38
N LEU A 163 5.39 11.89 1.52
CA LEU A 163 6.05 11.86 2.82
C LEU A 163 6.32 10.42 3.29
N ARG A 164 5.34 9.53 3.14
CA ARG A 164 5.46 8.12 3.57
C ARG A 164 6.39 7.28 2.71
N LEU A 165 6.66 7.68 1.47
CA LEU A 165 7.65 7.01 0.62
C LEU A 165 9.06 7.05 1.23
N GLN A 166 9.42 8.12 1.97
CA GLN A 166 10.77 8.28 2.53
C GLN A 166 11.14 7.15 3.53
N PRO A 167 10.32 6.84 4.55
CA PRO A 167 10.61 5.75 5.48
C PRO A 167 10.15 4.37 5.01
N LEU A 168 9.55 4.22 3.82
CA LEU A 168 8.93 2.97 3.36
C LEU A 168 9.87 1.76 3.45
N ALA A 169 11.09 1.89 2.93
CA ALA A 169 12.08 0.81 2.96
C ALA A 169 12.44 0.40 4.39
N LEU A 170 12.46 1.35 5.33
CA LEU A 170 12.73 1.08 6.74
C LEU A 170 11.59 0.29 7.40
N TYR A 171 10.33 0.61 7.08
CA TYR A 171 9.18 -0.15 7.57
C TYR A 171 9.18 -1.59 7.06
N LEU A 172 9.47 -1.78 5.77
CA LEU A 172 9.57 -3.11 5.18
C LEU A 172 10.76 -3.91 5.73
N ALA A 173 11.93 -3.28 5.89
CA ALA A 173 13.10 -3.92 6.48
C ALA A 173 12.83 -4.41 7.90
N LYS A 174 12.12 -3.61 8.70
CA LYS A 174 11.67 -3.99 10.05
C LYS A 174 10.76 -5.22 10.03
N ARG A 175 9.86 -5.35 9.05
CA ARG A 175 8.98 -6.52 8.90
C ARG A 175 9.71 -7.77 8.44
N LEU A 176 10.71 -7.60 7.59
CA LEU A 176 11.54 -8.68 7.09
C LEU A 176 12.61 -9.14 8.10
N GLU A 177 12.62 -8.54 9.29
CA GLU A 177 13.63 -8.78 10.34
C GLU A 177 15.07 -8.63 9.80
N ILE A 178 15.26 -7.74 8.82
CA ILE A 178 16.58 -7.51 8.24
C ILE A 178 17.43 -6.79 9.29
N PRO A 179 18.61 -7.33 9.66
CA PRO A 179 19.48 -6.72 10.65
C PRO A 179 19.78 -5.27 10.25
N SER A 180 19.47 -4.32 11.13
CA SER A 180 19.97 -2.95 10.98
C SER A 180 21.47 -2.94 11.21
N GLN A 181 22.21 -1.98 10.65
CA GLN A 181 23.66 -1.89 10.89
C GLN A 181 23.98 -1.83 12.40
N ASP A 182 23.11 -1.22 13.22
CA ASP A 182 23.26 -1.19 14.68
C ASP A 182 23.18 -2.56 15.35
N SER A 183 22.44 -3.51 14.78
CA SER A 183 22.32 -4.88 15.31
C SER A 183 23.55 -5.76 15.01
N LEU A 184 24.38 -5.38 14.02
CA LEU A 184 25.60 -6.10 13.68
C LEU A 184 26.76 -5.82 14.66
N TRP A 185 26.72 -4.70 15.38
CA TRP A 185 27.76 -4.27 16.32
C TRP A 185 27.44 -4.53 17.79
N SER A 186 26.24 -5.04 18.09
CA SER A 186 25.74 -5.23 19.47
C SER A 186 25.65 -6.70 19.91
N SER A 187 26.33 -7.62 19.21
CA SER A 187 26.51 -9.00 19.69
C SER A 187 27.83 -9.12 20.48
N PRO A 188 27.81 -9.54 21.76
CA PRO A 188 29.00 -9.82 22.56
C PRO A 188 29.74 -11.09 22.11
#